data_AF-A0A5A9ZS65-F1
#
_entry.id   AF-A0A5A9ZS65-F1
#
_cell.length_a   1.000
_cell.length_b   1.000
_cell.length_c   1.000
_cell.angle_alpha   90.00
_cell.angle_beta   90.00
_cell.angle_gamma   90.00
#
_symmetry.space_group_name_H-M   'P 1'
#
loop_
_entity.id
_entity.type
_entity.pdbx_description
1 polymer ?
#
loop_
_entity_poly.entity_id
_entity_poly.type
_entity_poly.pdbx_seq_one_letter_code
_entity_poly.pdbx_strand_id
1 'polypeptide(L)' 'MAGFDWPALMRAGMRGLGLSPAEFWALTPVELQFLLGPERGAAPLGRVRLDELIRAYPDDQGEKDDGGE' A
#
# COMPACT_ATOMS: atom_id res chain seq x y z
N MET A 1 -7.15 21.82 10.89
CA MET A 1 -6.79 21.49 9.50
C MET A 1 -5.47 20.77 9.52
N ALA A 2 -5.43 19.49 9.12
CA ALA A 2 -4.15 18.82 8.93
C ALA A 2 -3.47 19.48 7.74
N GLY A 3 -2.32 20.13 7.98
CA GLY A 3 -1.50 20.68 6.91
C GLY A 3 -0.95 19.56 6.03
N PHE A 4 -0.57 19.90 4.81
CA PHE A 4 0.13 18.98 3.92
C PHE A 4 1.44 18.51 4.59
N ASP A 5 1.69 17.20 4.62
CA ASP A 5 2.87 16.60 5.26
C ASP A 5 4.12 16.76 4.37
N TRP A 6 4.62 17.98 4.31
CA TRP A 6 5.87 18.33 3.65
C TRP A 6 7.07 17.49 4.14
N PRO A 7 7.24 17.25 5.46
CA PRO A 7 8.31 16.38 5.94
C PRO A 7 8.27 14.97 5.37
N ALA A 8 7.08 14.36 5.26
CA ALA A 8 6.94 13.04 4.67
C ALA A 8 7.29 13.04 3.17
N LEU A 9 6.82 14.03 2.42
CA LEU A 9 7.13 14.15 1.00
C LEU A 9 8.64 14.31 0.75
N MET A 10 9.30 15.19 1.52
CA MET A 10 10.76 15.39 1.38
C MET A 10 11.55 14.13 1.75
N ARG A 11 11.12 13.36 2.75
CA ARG A 11 11.74 12.07 3.06
C ARG A 11 11.55 11.07 1.92
N ALA A 12 10.36 10.99 1.35
CA ALA A 12 10.08 10.08 0.24
C ALA A 12 10.88 10.45 -1.02
N GLY A 13 10.99 11.74 -1.37
CA GLY A 13 11.77 12.21 -2.51
C GLY A 13 13.28 12.12 -2.30
N MET A 14 13.81 12.77 -1.27
CA MET A 14 15.26 12.91 -1.09
C MET A 14 15.92 11.65 -0.49
N ARG A 15 15.22 10.94 0.40
CA ARG A 15 15.76 9.69 0.98
C ARG A 15 15.22 8.43 0.30
N GLY A 16 13.94 8.42 -0.08
CA GLY A 16 13.31 7.24 -0.71
C GLY A 16 13.74 7.05 -2.16
N LEU A 17 13.67 8.11 -2.96
CA LEU A 17 14.07 8.10 -4.38
C LEU A 17 15.54 8.51 -4.60
N GLY A 18 16.22 9.03 -3.58
CA GLY A 18 17.62 9.45 -3.66
C GLY A 18 17.84 10.72 -4.50
N LEU A 19 16.80 11.52 -4.71
CA LEU A 19 16.87 12.76 -5.49
C LEU A 19 17.70 13.81 -4.74
N SER A 20 18.59 14.50 -5.47
CA SER A 20 19.21 15.70 -4.93
C SER A 20 18.15 16.80 -4.72
N PRO A 21 18.39 17.76 -3.80
CA PRO A 21 17.41 18.82 -3.55
C PRO A 21 17.05 19.63 -4.80
N ALA A 22 18.00 19.83 -5.71
CA ALA A 22 17.76 20.56 -6.96
C ALA A 22 16.83 19.77 -7.90
N GLU A 23 17.05 18.46 -8.05
CA GLU A 23 16.19 17.59 -8.88
C GLU A 23 14.78 17.52 -8.31
N PHE A 24 14.63 17.38 -6.99
CA PHE A 24 13.31 17.34 -6.34
C PHE A 24 12.48 18.60 -6.63
N TRP A 25 13.09 19.79 -6.62
CA TRP A 25 12.39 21.05 -6.89
C TRP A 25 12.24 21.37 -8.38
N ALA A 26 13.01 20.71 -9.24
CA ALA A 26 12.85 20.84 -10.69
C ALA A 26 11.70 19.99 -11.23
N LEU A 27 11.32 18.92 -10.51
CA LEU A 27 10.22 18.04 -10.89
C LEU A 27 8.86 18.72 -10.75
N THR A 28 7.99 18.46 -11.72
CA THR A 28 6.58 18.80 -11.59
C THR A 28 5.89 17.85 -10.59
N PRO A 29 4.77 18.27 -9.95
CA PRO A 29 4.03 17.40 -9.03
C PRO A 29 3.54 16.09 -9.68
N VAL A 30 3.28 16.09 -10.99
CA VAL A 30 2.88 14.89 -11.74
C VAL A 30 4.05 13.91 -11.87
N GLU A 31 5.24 14.40 -12.22
CA GLU A 31 6.44 13.56 -12.30
C GLU A 31 6.85 13.03 -10.93
N LEU A 32 6.72 13.85 -9.88
CA LEU A 32 7.00 13.41 -8.52
C LEU A 32 6.06 12.27 -8.09
N GLN A 33 4.75 12.39 -8.36
CA GLN A 33 3.79 11.30 -8.10
C GLN A 33 4.10 10.05 -8.93
N PHE A 34 4.49 10.21 -10.19
CA PHE A 34 4.86 9.10 -11.04
C PHE A 34 6.09 8.35 -10.49
N LEU A 35 7.12 9.08 -10.06
CA LEU A 35 8.35 8.50 -9.50
C LEU A 35 8.14 7.86 -8.13
N LEU A 36 7.26 8.44 -7.30
CA LEU A 36 6.87 7.84 -6.01
C LEU A 36 6.09 6.53 -6.20
N GLY A 37 5.53 6.31 -7.40
CA GLY A 37 4.75 5.13 -7.77
C GLY A 37 3.36 5.12 -7.13
N PRO A 38 2.48 4.16 -7.52
CA PRO A 38 1.27 3.88 -6.75
C PRO A 38 1.72 3.61 -5.32
N GLU A 39 1.07 4.22 -4.33
CA GLU A 39 1.50 4.16 -2.94
C GLU A 39 2.02 2.76 -2.61
N ARG A 40 3.29 2.65 -2.20
CA ARG A 40 3.73 1.56 -1.32
C ARG A 40 3.06 1.78 0.03
N GLY A 41 1.75 1.64 0.00
CA GLY A 41 0.77 1.81 1.06
C GLY A 41 -0.29 0.75 0.88
N ALA A 42 0.09 -0.45 0.45
CA ALA A 42 -0.54 -1.62 1.02
C ALA A 42 -0.22 -1.54 2.52
N ALA A 43 -1.10 -0.86 3.27
CA ALA A 43 -1.05 -0.89 4.72
C ALA A 43 -0.88 -2.36 5.14
N PRO A 44 -0.01 -2.67 6.11
CA PRO A 44 0.10 -4.04 6.60
C PRO A 44 -1.31 -4.52 6.93
N LEU A 45 -1.66 -5.70 6.42
CA LEU A 45 -3.01 -6.23 6.49
C LEU A 45 -3.47 -6.22 7.97
N GLY A 46 -4.32 -5.26 8.31
CA GLY A 46 -4.76 -5.07 9.69
C GLY A 46 -5.62 -6.25 10.14
N ARG A 47 -5.72 -6.47 11.45
CA ARG A 47 -6.58 -7.52 12.04
C ARG A 47 -7.99 -7.51 11.44
N VAL A 48 -8.58 -6.32 11.30
CA VAL A 48 -9.91 -6.14 10.70
C VAL A 48 -10.01 -6.74 9.29
N ARG A 49 -9.02 -6.49 8.44
CA ARG A 49 -9.02 -7.01 7.07
C ARG A 49 -8.79 -8.52 7.01
N LEU A 50 -8.02 -9.06 7.96
CA LEU A 50 -7.88 -10.50 8.11
C LEU A 50 -9.21 -11.15 8.53
N ASP A 51 -9.91 -10.55 9.49
CA ASP A 51 -11.21 -11.05 9.97
C ASP A 51 -12.27 -11.04 8.83
N GLU A 52 -12.25 -10.00 7.98
CA GLU A 52 -13.07 -9.94 6.77
C GLU A 52 -12.79 -11.10 5.80
N LEU A 53 -11.51 -11.45 5.59
CA LEU A 53 -11.11 -12.55 4.71
C LEU A 53 -11.52 -13.91 5.26
N ILE A 54 -11.33 -14.14 6.56
CA ILE A 54 -11.76 -15.38 7.23
C ILE A 54 -13.26 -15.62 7.05
N ARG A 55 -14.07 -14.55 7.14
CA ARG A 55 -15.52 -14.64 6.92
C ARG A 55 -15.89 -14.87 5.46
N ALA A 56 -15.15 -14.26 4.54
CA ALA A 56 -15.44 -14.36 3.11
C ALA A 56 -15.07 -15.72 2.51
N TYR A 57 -14.06 -16.38 3.08
CA TYR A 57 -13.53 -17.67 2.61
C TYR A 57 -13.42 -18.67 3.76
N PRO A 58 -14.54 -19.19 4.28
CA PRO A 58 -14.52 -20.24 5.29
C PRO A 58 -14.06 -21.57 4.66
N ASP A 59 -13.16 -22.29 5.34
CA ASP A 59 -12.52 -23.52 4.84
C ASP A 59 -13.46 -24.75 4.76
N ASP A 60 -14.73 -24.64 5.17
CA ASP A 60 -15.70 -25.74 5.28
C ASP A 60 -16.34 -26.16 3.93
N GLN A 61 -15.60 -26.09 2.81
CA GLN A 61 -16.02 -26.66 1.53
C GLN A 61 -15.11 -27.80 1.07
N GLY A 62 -14.88 -28.77 1.97
CA GLY A 62 -13.99 -29.89 1.71
C GLY A 62 -14.42 -31.25 2.26
N GLU A 63 -15.51 -31.37 3.02
CA GLU A 63 -16.01 -32.67 3.47
C GLU A 63 -17.32 -33.00 2.75
N LYS A 64 -17.20 -33.25 1.44
CA LYS A 64 -18.11 -34.19 0.80
C LYS A 64 -17.56 -35.58 1.09
N ASP A 65 -18.14 -36.19 2.12
CA ASP A 65 -18.18 -37.62 2.33
C ASP A 65 -18.77 -38.27 1.06
N ASP A 66 -17.91 -38.57 0.08
CA ASP A 66 -18.25 -39.45 -1.05
C ASP A 66 -18.18 -40.91 -0.56
N GLY A 67 -19.07 -41.24 0.38
CA GLY A 67 -19.41 -42.61 0.76
C GLY A 67 -20.47 -43.16 -0.18
N GLY A 68 -20.05 -43.85 -1.24
CA GLY A 68 -20.97 -44.51 -2.16
C GLY A 68 -20.31 -45.47 -3.13
N GLU A 69 -20.02 -46.69 -2.69
CA GLU A 69 -20.22 -47.95 -3.45
C GLU A 69 -20.36 -49.13 -2.49
#